data_AF-A0A2H5Z543-F1
#
_entry.id   AF-A0A2H5Z543-F1
#
_cell.length_a   1.000
_cell.length_b   1.000
_cell.length_c   1.000
_cell.angle_alpha   90.00
_cell.angle_beta   90.00
_cell.angle_gamma   90.00
#
_symmetry.space_group_name_H-M   'P 1'
#
loop_
_entity.id
_entity.type
_entity.pdbx_description
1 polymer ?
#
loop_
_entity_poly.entity_id
_entity_poly.type
_entity_poly.pdbx_seq_one_letter_code
_entity_poly.pdbx_strand_id
1 'polypeptide(L)' 'MAEKVKDPVCGMEIEVQQAAGKTEYQGKTYYFCSPGCKAAFEKDPQKYVS' A
#
# COMPACT_ATOMS: atom_id res chain seq x y z
N MET A 1 8.20 -16.33 -7.76
CA MET A 1 8.74 -14.97 -7.98
C MET A 1 7.99 -14.07 -7.02
N ALA A 2 8.69 -13.39 -6.10
CA ALA A 2 8.04 -12.52 -5.12
C ALA A 2 7.81 -11.14 -5.76
N GLU A 3 6.56 -10.81 -6.06
CA GLU A 3 6.20 -9.44 -6.44
C GLU A 3 6.31 -8.56 -5.20
N LYS A 4 7.28 -7.64 -5.25
CA LYS A 4 7.49 -6.63 -4.22
C LYS A 4 6.85 -5.33 -4.68
N VAL A 5 6.20 -4.69 -3.74
CA VAL A 5 5.49 -3.43 -3.90
C VAL A 5 5.98 -2.49 -2.82
N LYS A 6 5.94 -1.20 -3.11
CA LYS A 6 6.37 -0.18 -2.17
C LYS A 6 5.14 0.34 -1.45
N ASP A 7 5.15 0.29 -0.13
CA ASP A 7 4.14 0.94 0.68
C ASP A 7 4.22 2.45 0.41
N PRO A 8 3.16 3.09 -0.12
CA PRO A 8 3.20 4.50 -0.47
C PRO A 8 3.12 5.41 0.77
N VAL A 9 2.78 4.88 1.94
CA VAL A 9 2.72 5.63 3.21
C VAL A 9 4.07 5.65 3.91
N CYS A 10 4.68 4.47 4.12
CA CYS A 10 5.96 4.38 4.84
C CYS A 10 7.18 4.25 3.92
N GLY A 11 7.00 3.97 2.63
CA GLY A 11 8.08 3.78 1.67
C GLY A 11 8.78 2.41 1.76
N MET A 12 8.31 1.52 2.63
CA MET A 12 8.89 0.20 2.84
C MET A 12 8.57 -0.73 1.68
N GLU A 13 9.54 -1.53 1.24
CA GLU A 13 9.28 -2.63 0.32
C GLU A 13 8.61 -3.79 1.05
N ILE A 14 7.51 -4.26 0.50
CA ILE A 14 6.68 -5.32 1.03
C ILE A 14 6.39 -6.31 -0.08
N GLU A 15 6.42 -7.59 0.26
CA GLU A 15 5.97 -8.62 -0.65
C GLU A 15 4.45 -8.61 -0.71
N VAL A 16 3.88 -8.63 -1.92
CA VAL A 16 2.43 -8.70 -2.17
C VAL A 16 1.77 -9.83 -1.39
N GLN A 17 2.48 -10.96 -1.24
CA GLN A 17 2.02 -12.13 -0.50
C GLN A 17 2.08 -11.96 1.03
N GLN A 18 2.92 -11.05 1.52
CA GLN A 18 3.07 -10.75 2.95
C GLN A 18 2.41 -9.42 3.34
N ALA A 19 1.73 -8.75 2.41
CA ALA A 19 1.10 -7.48 2.67
C ALA A 19 0.00 -7.65 3.73
N ALA A 20 0.11 -6.92 4.84
CA ALA A 20 -0.87 -6.93 5.93
C ALA A 20 -2.19 -6.27 5.52
N GLY A 21 -2.16 -5.41 4.49
CA GLY A 21 -3.34 -4.81 3.90
C GLY A 21 -3.16 -4.52 2.43
N LYS A 22 -4.27 -4.46 1.70
CA LYS A 22 -4.33 -3.96 0.33
C LYS A 22 -5.58 -3.12 0.11
N THR A 23 -5.51 -2.18 -0.83
CA THR A 23 -6.65 -1.38 -1.26
C THR A 23 -6.57 -1.15 -2.76
N GLU A 24 -7.72 -0.99 -3.40
CA GLU A 24 -7.78 -0.64 -4.82
C GLU A 24 -8.08 0.86 -4.93
N TYR A 25 -7.20 1.59 -5.61
CA TYR A 25 -7.36 3.02 -5.82
C TYR A 25 -7.03 3.38 -7.26
N GLN A 26 -7.95 4.06 -7.95
CA GLN A 26 -7.83 4.42 -9.38
C GLN A 26 -7.52 3.23 -10.30
N GLY A 27 -8.07 2.05 -10.01
CA GLY A 27 -7.83 0.83 -10.80
C GLY A 27 -6.43 0.23 -10.60
N LYS A 28 -5.67 0.68 -9.59
CA LYS A 28 -4.41 0.08 -9.15
C LYS A 28 -4.55 -0.52 -7.76
N THR A 29 -4.00 -1.71 -7.57
CA THR A 29 -3.93 -2.35 -6.25
C THR A 29 -2.71 -1.87 -5.51
N TYR A 30 -2.91 -1.20 -4.39
CA TYR A 30 -1.87 -0.78 -3.46
C TYR A 30 -1.82 -1.73 -2.27
N TYR A 31 -0.62 -1.95 -1.76
CA TYR A 31 -0.35 -2.87 -0.67
C TYR A 31 0.32 -2.11 0.46
N PHE A 32 0.08 -2.58 1.68
CA PHE A 32 0.50 -1.92 2.91
C PHE A 32 1.16 -2.90 3.86
N CYS A 33 2.20 -2.44 4.53
CA CYS A 33 2.97 -3.27 5.47
C CYS A 33 2.21 -3.46 6.78
N SER A 34 1.22 -2.61 7.04
CA SER A 34 0.44 -2.62 8.26
C SER A 34 -0.95 -2.04 8.01
N PRO A 35 -1.97 -2.46 8.79
CA PRO A 35 -3.31 -1.88 8.71
C PRO A 35 -3.32 -0.37 9.02
N GLY A 36 -2.36 0.12 9.82
CA GLY A 36 -2.17 1.56 10.04
C GLY A 36 -1.78 2.34 8.78
N CYS A 37 -0.92 1.76 7.93
CA CYS A 37 -0.57 2.36 6.64
C CYS A 37 -1.78 2.35 5.70
N LYS A 38 -2.55 1.26 5.67
CA LYS A 38 -3.83 1.23 4.93
C LYS A 38 -4.76 2.36 5.38
N ALA A 39 -5.00 2.52 6.68
CA ALA A 39 -5.91 3.55 7.20
C ALA A 39 -5.42 4.98 6.92
N ALA A 40 -4.10 5.22 7.01
CA ALA A 40 -3.50 6.50 6.63
C ALA A 40 -3.68 6.79 5.14
N PHE A 41 -3.48 5.78 4.30
CA PHE A 41 -3.70 5.87 2.87
C PHE A 41 -5.17 6.11 2.53
N GLU A 42 -6.11 5.40 3.16
CA GLU A 42 -7.55 5.59 2.93
C GLU A 42 -8.03 6.98 3.35
N LYS A 43 -7.36 7.61 4.32
CA LYS A 43 -7.64 9.01 4.71
C LYS A 43 -7.25 10.00 3.64
N ASP A 44 -6.09 9.84 3.01
CA ASP A 44 -5.53 10.82 2.07
C ASP A 44 -4.78 10.15 0.90
N PRO A 45 -5.44 9.31 0.08
CA PRO A 45 -4.75 8.47 -0.90
C PRO A 45 -4.07 9.31 -1.98
N GLN A 46 -4.69 10.43 -2.38
CA GLN A 46 -4.13 11.36 -3.36
C GLN A 46 -2.77 11.92 -2.95
N LYS A 47 -2.54 12.11 -1.64
CA LYS A 47 -1.27 12.62 -1.12
C LYS A 47 -0.14 11.62 -1.25
N TYR A 48 -0.46 10.32 -1.28
CA TYR A 48 0.50 9.24 -1.36
C TYR A 48 0.69 8.69 -2.78
N VAL A 49 -0.27 8.90 -3.68
CA VAL A 49 -0.25 8.39 -5.08
C VAL A 49 -0.22 9.48 -6.14
N SER A 50 0.18 10.71 -5.77
CA SER A 50 0.37 11.82 -6.72
C SER A 50 1.33 11.46 -7.85
#